data_AF-A7RNS9-F1
#
_entry.id   AF-A7RNS9-F1
#
_cell.length_a   1.000
_cell.length_b   1.000
_cell.length_c   1.000
_cell.angle_alpha   90.00
_cell.angle_beta   90.00
_cell.angle_gamma   90.00
#
_symmetry.space_group_name_H-M   'P 1'
#
loop_
_entity.id
_entity.type
_entity.pdbx_description
1 polymer ?
#
loop_
_entity_poly.entity_id
_entity_poly.type
_entity_poly.pdbx_seq_one_letter_code
_entity_poly.pdbx_strand_id
1 'polypeptide(L)'
;MKTLIVICMLAAVASATYSYRERRAFFEKCSSEADCGEGRCCLLNKRCFPKLPKYSICMFEEKHGCGCQEGLECKVTKTISIKDQPVFTVRQCMPVDEEVTVENLGDNDVDASIRDRRGLLGRCSKDEDCTGWNQCCLFGKRCGLKIGKYFTCYFMNKHKCGCMDGLECRQTTSITLPIVQVPFAIKQCVPKEDVPAEM
;
A
#
# COMPACT_ATOMS: atom_id res chain seq x y z
N MET A 1 -22.80 17.72 -39.45
CA MET A 1 -22.84 18.64 -38.29
C MET A 1 -23.90 18.25 -37.25
N LYS A 2 -25.17 18.05 -37.62
CA LYS A 2 -26.25 17.70 -36.68
C LYS A 2 -26.01 16.39 -35.90
N THR A 3 -25.43 15.37 -36.53
CA THR A 3 -25.12 14.06 -35.90
C THR A 3 -24.02 14.12 -34.86
N LEU A 4 -22.99 14.95 -35.05
CA LEU A 4 -21.90 15.15 -34.08
C LEU A 4 -22.39 15.84 -32.81
N ILE A 5 -23.31 16.80 -32.93
CA ILE A 5 -23.88 17.52 -31.79
C ILE A 5 -24.72 16.57 -30.91
N VAL A 6 -25.48 15.65 -31.51
CA VAL A 6 -26.28 14.66 -30.77
C VAL A 6 -25.38 13.68 -30.01
N ILE A 7 -24.28 13.23 -30.60
CA ILE A 7 -23.33 12.31 -29.93
C ILE A 7 -22.64 13.00 -28.76
N CYS A 8 -22.20 14.25 -28.91
CA CYS A 8 -21.60 15.01 -27.81
C CYS A 8 -22.59 15.27 -26.66
N MET A 9 -23.86 15.55 -26.96
CA MET A 9 -24.90 15.72 -25.94
C MET A 9 -25.16 14.42 -25.17
N LEU A 10 -25.24 13.28 -25.86
CA LEU A 10 -25.41 11.97 -25.21
C LEU A 10 -24.21 11.60 -24.34
N ALA A 11 -22.99 11.86 -24.80
CA ALA A 11 -21.78 11.63 -24.02
C ALA A 11 -21.71 12.52 -22.76
N ALA A 12 -22.13 13.79 -22.85
CA ALA A 12 -22.18 14.71 -21.72
C ALA A 12 -23.25 14.32 -20.68
N VAL A 13 -24.40 13.83 -21.12
CA VAL A 13 -25.45 13.33 -20.22
C VAL A 13 -25.02 12.03 -19.54
N ALA A 14 -24.36 11.12 -20.27
CA ALA A 14 -23.83 9.88 -19.71
C ALA A 14 -22.74 10.15 -18.66
N SER A 15 -21.81 11.07 -18.92
CA SER A 15 -20.75 11.42 -17.95
C SER A 15 -21.29 12.17 -16.73
N ALA A 16 -22.26 13.07 -16.92
CA ALA A 16 -22.91 13.77 -15.81
C ALA A 16 -23.71 12.82 -14.90
N THR A 17 -24.45 11.86 -15.49
CA THR A 17 -25.22 10.88 -14.72
C THR A 17 -24.32 9.86 -13.99
N TYR A 18 -23.21 9.46 -14.60
CA TYR A 18 -22.22 8.58 -13.97
C TYR A 18 -21.58 9.24 -12.74
N SER A 19 -21.07 10.46 -12.91
CA SER A 19 -20.49 11.26 -11.82
C SER A 19 -21.48 11.54 -10.68
N TYR A 20 -22.75 11.82 -11.00
CA TYR A 20 -23.78 12.09 -9.99
C TYR A 20 -24.16 10.84 -9.19
N ARG A 21 -24.19 9.66 -9.84
CA ARG A 21 -24.55 8.39 -9.20
C ARG A 21 -23.49 7.95 -8.19
N GLU A 22 -22.22 8.15 -8.51
CA GLU A 22 -21.09 7.82 -7.62
C GLU A 22 -21.09 8.67 -6.34
N ARG A 23 -21.41 9.96 -6.45
CA ARG A 23 -21.53 10.86 -5.29
C ARG A 23 -22.77 10.57 -4.42
N ARG A 24 -23.86 10.08 -5.00
CA ARG A 24 -25.10 9.77 -4.27
C ARG A 24 -24.96 8.51 -3.42
N ALA A 25 -24.19 7.53 -3.89
CA ALA A 25 -23.94 6.28 -3.19
C ALA A 25 -23.38 6.53 -1.77
N PHE A 26 -22.40 7.42 -1.59
CA PHE A 26 -21.78 7.71 -0.28
C PHE A 26 -22.75 8.24 0.81
N PHE A 27 -23.96 8.66 0.46
CA PHE A 27 -24.95 9.19 1.40
C PHE A 27 -26.19 8.31 1.55
N GLU A 28 -26.18 7.12 0.95
CA GLU A 28 -27.24 6.13 1.18
C GLU A 28 -27.23 5.73 2.64
N LYS A 29 -28.39 5.86 3.27
CA LYS A 29 -28.59 5.41 4.65
C LYS A 29 -28.65 3.89 4.65
N CYS A 30 -28.10 3.31 5.69
CA CYS A 30 -28.17 1.88 5.93
C CYS A 30 -28.38 1.61 7.41
N SER A 31 -28.92 0.44 7.69
CA SER A 31 -29.09 -0.15 9.01
C SER A 31 -28.27 -1.43 9.18
N SER A 32 -27.91 -2.07 8.07
CA SER A 32 -27.06 -3.26 7.99
C SER A 32 -26.20 -3.24 6.73
N GLU A 33 -25.17 -4.10 6.66
CA GLU A 33 -24.32 -4.21 5.46
C GLU A 33 -25.09 -4.61 4.20
N ALA A 34 -26.16 -5.40 4.34
CA ALA A 34 -27.00 -5.85 3.23
C ALA A 34 -27.64 -4.67 2.47
N ASP A 35 -27.82 -3.52 3.12
CA ASP A 35 -28.43 -2.33 2.51
C ASP A 35 -27.49 -1.62 1.52
N CYS A 36 -26.19 -1.88 1.58
CA CYS A 36 -25.17 -1.12 0.86
C CYS A 36 -24.74 -1.72 -0.48
N GLY A 37 -25.08 -2.99 -0.73
CA GLY A 37 -24.64 -3.73 -1.90
C GLY A 37 -23.18 -4.19 -1.84
N GLU A 38 -22.74 -4.86 -2.90
CA GLU A 38 -21.43 -5.50 -3.00
C GLU A 38 -20.27 -4.50 -2.92
N GLY A 39 -19.17 -4.90 -2.26
CA GLY A 39 -17.98 -4.06 -2.09
C GLY A 39 -18.16 -2.89 -1.11
N ARG A 40 -19.28 -2.82 -0.39
CA ARG A 40 -19.62 -1.72 0.52
C ARG A 40 -19.99 -2.25 1.91
N CYS A 41 -19.96 -1.36 2.89
CA CYS A 41 -20.20 -1.64 4.30
C CYS A 41 -21.04 -0.51 4.91
N CYS A 42 -21.77 -0.84 5.96
CA CYS A 42 -22.61 0.12 6.66
C CYS A 42 -21.86 0.76 7.82
N LEU A 43 -21.15 1.85 7.53
CA LEU A 43 -20.33 2.57 8.51
C LEU A 43 -21.21 3.06 9.67
N LEU A 44 -20.91 2.59 10.88
CA LEU A 44 -21.62 2.92 12.13
C LEU A 44 -23.14 2.73 12.04
N ASN A 45 -23.62 1.75 11.25
CA ASN A 45 -25.05 1.49 11.01
C ASN A 45 -25.82 2.73 10.53
N LYS A 46 -25.18 3.60 9.74
CA LYS A 46 -25.78 4.88 9.30
C LYS A 46 -25.64 5.16 7.82
N ARG A 47 -24.47 4.90 7.23
CA ARG A 47 -24.19 5.25 5.84
C ARG A 47 -23.35 4.20 5.14
N CYS A 48 -23.62 4.02 3.87
CA CYS A 48 -22.88 3.09 3.03
C CYS A 48 -21.55 3.69 2.59
N PHE A 49 -20.45 3.04 2.99
CA PHE A 49 -19.09 3.38 2.59
C PHE A 49 -18.48 2.24 1.77
N PRO A 50 -17.55 2.53 0.86
CA PRO A 50 -16.78 1.48 0.21
C PRO A 50 -15.95 0.72 1.25
N LYS A 51 -15.81 -0.60 1.06
CA LYS A 51 -14.84 -1.41 1.81
C LYS A 51 -13.41 -0.95 1.48
N LEU A 52 -12.50 -1.20 2.41
CA LEU A 52 -11.12 -0.73 2.33
C LEU A 52 -10.34 -1.42 1.19
N PRO A 53 -9.78 -0.67 0.22
CA PRO A 53 -9.01 -1.26 -0.86
C PRO A 53 -7.63 -1.76 -0.39
N LYS A 54 -6.94 -2.48 -1.27
CA LYS A 54 -5.59 -3.01 -1.03
C LYS A 54 -4.65 -1.94 -0.48
N TYR A 55 -3.85 -2.33 0.51
CA TYR A 55 -2.93 -1.51 1.30
C TYR A 55 -3.51 -0.46 2.25
N SER A 56 -4.84 -0.28 2.27
CA SER A 56 -5.49 0.62 3.22
C SER A 56 -5.30 0.16 4.66
N ILE A 57 -5.26 1.11 5.60
CA ILE A 57 -5.14 0.82 7.03
C ILE A 57 -6.47 0.26 7.55
N CYS A 58 -6.41 -0.90 8.18
CA CYS A 58 -7.57 -1.60 8.74
C CYS A 58 -7.52 -1.73 10.27
N MET A 59 -6.61 -0.98 10.92
CA MET A 59 -6.40 -1.04 12.39
C MET A 59 -7.62 -0.65 13.22
N PHE A 60 -8.63 -0.03 12.61
CA PHE A 60 -9.82 0.45 13.28
C PHE A 60 -11.11 -0.19 12.75
N GLU A 61 -10.99 -1.32 12.04
CA GLU A 61 -12.15 -2.07 11.53
C GLU A 61 -13.21 -2.31 12.62
N GLU A 62 -12.78 -2.72 13.82
CA GLU A 62 -13.64 -2.94 14.98
C GLU A 62 -14.42 -1.69 15.45
N LYS A 63 -13.91 -0.49 15.17
CA LYS A 63 -14.56 0.78 15.57
C LYS A 63 -15.50 1.34 14.51
N HIS A 64 -15.29 0.99 13.25
CA HIS A 64 -15.93 1.63 12.11
C HIS A 64 -16.95 0.70 11.44
N GLY A 65 -16.77 -0.61 11.61
CA GLY A 65 -17.61 -1.64 10.99
C GLY A 65 -17.38 -1.81 9.49
N CYS A 66 -16.31 -1.22 8.95
CA CYS A 66 -15.94 -1.33 7.54
C CYS A 66 -14.60 -2.05 7.42
N GLY A 67 -14.66 -3.28 6.92
CA GLY A 67 -13.49 -4.12 6.67
C GLY A 67 -12.86 -3.95 5.29
N CYS A 68 -11.93 -4.85 4.98
CA CYS A 68 -11.27 -4.93 3.69
C CYS A 68 -12.22 -5.41 2.57
N GLN A 69 -11.92 -5.03 1.32
CA GLN A 69 -12.62 -5.55 0.14
C GLN A 69 -12.49 -7.07 0.03
N GLU A 70 -13.34 -7.68 -0.79
CA GLU A 70 -13.28 -9.11 -1.07
C GLU A 70 -11.91 -9.52 -1.63
N GLY A 71 -11.43 -10.70 -1.24
CA GLY A 71 -10.09 -11.18 -1.58
C GLY A 71 -8.97 -10.54 -0.74
N LEU A 72 -9.29 -9.64 0.19
CA LEU A 72 -8.34 -9.01 1.10
C LEU A 72 -8.66 -9.33 2.57
N GLU A 73 -7.60 -9.35 3.39
CA GLU A 73 -7.67 -9.55 4.83
C GLU A 73 -6.82 -8.51 5.57
N CYS A 74 -7.24 -8.14 6.78
CA CYS A 74 -6.52 -7.21 7.64
C CYS A 74 -5.29 -7.86 8.30
N LYS A 75 -4.17 -7.89 7.58
CA LYS A 75 -2.90 -8.52 8.02
C LYS A 75 -1.95 -7.49 8.63
N VAL A 76 -1.15 -7.93 9.61
CA VAL A 76 -0.03 -7.14 10.15
C VAL A 76 1.06 -7.10 9.08
N THR A 77 1.51 -5.91 8.72
CA THR A 77 2.57 -5.72 7.72
C THR A 77 3.85 -5.16 8.34
N LYS A 78 3.74 -4.42 9.44
CA LYS A 78 4.87 -3.79 10.14
C LYS A 78 4.71 -3.83 11.65
N THR A 79 5.83 -3.86 12.34
CA THR A 79 5.94 -3.69 13.78
C THR A 79 6.96 -2.60 14.04
N ILE A 80 6.55 -1.53 14.70
CA ILE A 80 7.38 -0.36 15.00
C ILE A 80 7.68 -0.37 16.50
N SER A 81 8.96 -0.49 16.85
CA SER A 81 9.47 -0.53 18.21
C SER A 81 10.40 0.65 18.44
N ILE A 82 9.90 1.67 19.13
CA ILE A 82 10.69 2.84 19.53
C ILE A 82 11.09 2.67 20.99
N LYS A 83 12.34 2.99 21.36
CA LYS A 83 12.82 2.89 22.74
C LYS A 83 11.82 3.53 23.73
N ASP A 84 11.54 2.82 24.81
CA ASP A 84 10.66 3.27 25.90
C ASP A 84 9.19 3.53 25.49
N GLN A 85 8.75 2.96 24.35
CA GLN A 85 7.37 3.02 23.86
C GLN A 85 6.77 1.62 23.61
N PRO A 86 5.44 1.47 23.69
CA PRO A 86 4.79 0.23 23.31
C PRO A 86 4.97 -0.05 21.81
N VAL A 87 5.11 -1.32 21.46
CA VAL A 87 5.22 -1.75 20.06
C VAL A 87 3.95 -1.38 19.30
N PHE A 88 4.10 -0.63 18.21
CA PHE A 88 3.01 -0.23 17.34
C PHE A 88 2.97 -1.14 16.12
N THR A 89 1.90 -1.91 15.95
CA THR A 89 1.70 -2.73 14.76
C THR A 89 1.03 -1.90 13.68
N VAL A 90 1.37 -2.09 12.41
CA VAL A 90 0.61 -1.54 11.27
C VAL A 90 -0.15 -2.69 10.64
N ARG A 91 -1.48 -2.54 10.52
CA ARG A 91 -2.35 -3.51 9.83
C ARG A 91 -2.89 -2.91 8.55
N GLN A 92 -2.77 -3.64 7.45
CA GLN A 92 -3.23 -3.22 6.13
C GLN A 92 -4.11 -4.31 5.49
N CYS A 93 -4.98 -3.91 4.57
CA CYS A 93 -5.71 -4.83 3.71
C CYS A 93 -4.76 -5.47 2.68
N MET A 94 -4.50 -6.76 2.84
CA MET A 94 -3.54 -7.54 2.04
C MET A 94 -4.24 -8.73 1.39
N PRO A 95 -3.77 -9.25 0.24
CA PRO A 95 -4.37 -10.42 -0.40
C PRO A 95 -4.45 -11.61 0.56
N VAL A 96 -5.58 -12.32 0.55
CA VAL A 96 -5.83 -13.48 1.43
C VAL A 96 -4.82 -14.60 1.14
N ASP A 97 -4.56 -14.86 -0.13
CA ASP A 97 -3.72 -15.93 -0.67
C ASP A 97 -2.22 -15.63 -0.65
N GLU A 98 -1.82 -14.47 -0.13
CA GLU A 98 -0.41 -14.08 -0.04
C GLU A 98 0.10 -14.07 1.40
N GLU A 99 1.25 -14.72 1.63
CA GLU A 99 2.01 -14.58 2.86
C GLU A 99 2.71 -13.21 2.90
N VAL A 100 2.47 -12.46 3.98
CA VAL A 100 3.08 -11.15 4.18
C VAL A 100 4.15 -11.26 5.25
N THR A 101 5.40 -11.02 4.86
CA THR A 101 6.50 -10.91 5.83
C THR A 101 6.34 -9.63 6.64
N VAL A 102 6.31 -9.76 7.97
CA VAL A 102 6.21 -8.62 8.89
C VAL A 102 7.57 -7.93 8.99
N GLU A 103 7.63 -6.69 8.55
CA GLU A 103 8.83 -5.85 8.65
C GLU A 103 8.91 -5.24 10.06
N ASN A 104 9.97 -5.60 10.79
CA ASN A 104 10.26 -5.01 12.10
C ASN A 104 11.09 -3.74 11.89
N LEU A 105 10.56 -2.62 12.35
CA LEU A 105 11.16 -1.30 12.31
C LEU A 105 11.44 -0.84 13.74
N GLY A 106 12.64 -0.41 14.04
CA GLY A 106 13.09 0.10 15.32
C GLY A 106 14.22 1.09 15.14
N ASP A 107 14.82 1.51 16.26
CA ASP A 107 15.70 2.68 16.31
C ASP A 107 16.96 2.58 15.42
N ASN A 108 17.34 1.37 15.00
CA ASN A 108 18.58 1.10 14.26
C ASN A 108 18.35 0.45 12.88
N ASP A 109 17.15 0.52 12.29
CA ASP A 109 16.88 -0.20 11.05
C ASP A 109 17.48 0.44 9.79
N VAL A 110 18.77 0.12 9.63
CA VAL A 110 19.53 -0.05 8.39
C VAL A 110 20.10 -1.50 8.34
N ASP A 111 20.10 -2.22 9.47
CA ASP A 111 20.79 -3.50 9.65
C ASP A 111 19.99 -4.73 9.17
N ALA A 112 18.65 -4.70 9.17
CA ALA A 112 17.82 -5.85 8.81
C ALA A 112 18.00 -6.29 7.35
N SER A 113 18.17 -5.34 6.41
CA SER A 113 18.47 -5.60 5.00
C SER A 113 19.83 -6.27 4.73
N ILE A 114 20.70 -6.36 5.75
CA ILE A 114 22.07 -6.90 5.63
C ILE A 114 22.14 -8.36 6.11
N ARG A 115 21.13 -8.86 6.81
CA ARG A 115 21.21 -10.12 7.56
C ARG A 115 20.73 -11.37 6.84
N ASP A 116 20.11 -11.26 5.65
CA ASP A 116 19.82 -12.46 4.87
C ASP A 116 21.09 -12.98 4.16
N ARG A 117 21.74 -13.88 4.87
CA ARG A 117 23.03 -14.49 4.57
C ARG A 117 22.83 -15.64 3.59
N ARG A 118 23.16 -15.43 2.31
CA ARG A 118 23.76 -16.44 1.38
C ARG A 118 23.99 -15.83 -0.02
N GLY A 119 24.85 -14.82 -0.11
CA GLY A 119 25.28 -14.20 -1.39
C GLY A 119 26.15 -12.95 -1.27
N LEU A 120 26.33 -12.44 -0.05
CA LEU A 120 26.90 -11.14 0.37
C LEU A 120 28.44 -11.01 0.31
N LEU A 121 29.13 -11.54 -0.70
CA LEU A 121 30.61 -11.49 -0.74
C LEU A 121 31.24 -10.85 -1.99
N GLY A 122 30.43 -10.45 -2.98
CA GLY A 122 30.92 -9.71 -4.14
C GLY A 122 31.23 -8.24 -3.80
N ARG A 123 32.44 -7.78 -4.11
CA ARG A 123 32.70 -6.34 -4.23
C ARG A 123 32.12 -5.86 -5.56
N CYS A 124 31.64 -4.63 -5.58
CA CYS A 124 31.09 -3.99 -6.77
C CYS A 124 31.40 -2.50 -6.74
N SER A 125 31.36 -1.86 -7.90
CA SER A 125 31.34 -0.40 -8.08
C SER A 125 30.02 0.07 -8.69
N LYS A 126 29.33 -0.82 -9.42
CA LYS A 126 28.02 -0.58 -10.06
C LYS A 126 27.15 -1.84 -9.96
N ASP A 127 25.84 -1.68 -10.20
CA ASP A 127 24.86 -2.75 -10.02
C ASP A 127 25.12 -3.95 -10.94
N GLU A 128 25.65 -3.71 -12.14
CA GLU A 128 25.96 -4.74 -13.13
C GLU A 128 27.09 -5.68 -12.68
N ASP A 129 27.90 -5.28 -11.69
CA ASP A 129 28.95 -6.13 -11.12
C ASP A 129 28.36 -7.24 -10.24
N CYS A 130 27.08 -7.13 -9.86
CA CYS A 130 26.38 -8.08 -9.02
C CYS A 130 25.57 -9.06 -9.88
N THR A 131 26.09 -10.28 -10.03
CA THR A 131 25.53 -11.29 -10.95
C THR A 131 24.38 -12.11 -10.37
N GLY A 132 24.02 -11.91 -9.10
CA GLY A 132 22.91 -12.64 -8.48
C GLY A 132 21.55 -12.02 -8.84
N TRP A 133 20.51 -12.85 -8.80
CA TRP A 133 19.14 -12.40 -9.03
C TRP A 133 18.72 -11.35 -8.00
N ASN A 134 18.10 -10.27 -8.46
CA ASN A 134 17.65 -9.16 -7.62
C ASN A 134 18.75 -8.57 -6.73
N GLN A 135 19.97 -8.43 -7.25
CA GLN A 135 21.06 -7.78 -6.55
C GLN A 135 21.28 -6.33 -7.00
N CYS A 136 21.94 -5.57 -6.14
CA CYS A 136 22.42 -4.22 -6.39
C CYS A 136 23.75 -4.00 -5.68
N CYS A 137 24.44 -2.92 -6.06
CA CYS A 137 25.67 -2.51 -5.42
C CYS A 137 25.41 -1.56 -4.25
N LEU A 138 25.19 -2.15 -3.07
CA LEU A 138 24.99 -1.42 -1.82
C LEU A 138 26.15 -0.46 -1.57
N PHE A 139 25.80 0.83 -1.44
CA PHE A 139 26.73 1.92 -1.19
C PHE A 139 27.92 1.99 -2.18
N GLY A 140 27.79 1.40 -3.38
CA GLY A 140 28.88 1.34 -4.36
C GLY A 140 30.06 0.47 -3.94
N LYS A 141 29.85 -0.52 -3.05
CA LYS A 141 30.95 -1.30 -2.45
C LYS A 141 30.71 -2.80 -2.38
N ARG A 142 29.49 -3.23 -2.10
CA ARG A 142 29.16 -4.66 -1.89
C ARG A 142 27.85 -5.02 -2.55
N CYS A 143 27.80 -6.21 -3.14
CA CYS A 143 26.55 -6.76 -3.64
C CYS A 143 25.63 -7.13 -2.48
N GLY A 144 24.38 -6.73 -2.58
CA GLY A 144 23.31 -7.11 -1.67
C GLY A 144 21.98 -7.24 -2.40
N LEU A 145 20.97 -7.73 -1.70
CA LEU A 145 19.64 -7.92 -2.29
C LEU A 145 18.90 -6.58 -2.40
N LYS A 146 18.15 -6.44 -3.48
CA LYS A 146 17.13 -5.40 -3.67
C LYS A 146 16.00 -5.58 -2.66
N ILE A 147 15.27 -4.50 -2.41
CA ILE A 147 14.20 -4.48 -1.40
C ILE A 147 13.04 -5.36 -1.88
N GLY A 148 12.66 -6.34 -1.05
CA GLY A 148 11.58 -7.28 -1.32
C GLY A 148 10.19 -6.64 -1.32
N LYS A 149 9.20 -7.41 -1.77
CA LYS A 149 7.79 -7.01 -1.79
C LYS A 149 7.29 -6.63 -0.39
N TYR A 150 6.54 -5.54 -0.30
CA TYR A 150 5.95 -4.93 0.90
C TYR A 150 6.91 -4.28 1.92
N PHE A 151 8.23 -4.41 1.74
CA PHE A 151 9.22 -3.74 2.57
C PHE A 151 9.29 -2.25 2.27
N THR A 152 9.73 -1.46 3.26
CA THR A 152 9.87 -0.02 3.10
C THR A 152 10.98 0.38 2.15
N CYS A 153 10.76 1.47 1.41
CA CYS A 153 11.70 1.97 0.41
C CYS A 153 12.11 3.45 0.61
N TYR A 154 12.13 3.93 1.86
CA TYR A 154 12.48 5.33 2.17
C TYR A 154 13.95 5.69 1.94
N PHE A 155 14.84 4.73 2.13
CA PHE A 155 16.28 4.97 2.19
C PHE A 155 17.01 4.61 0.91
N MET A 156 16.29 4.52 -0.22
CA MET A 156 16.88 4.27 -1.54
C MET A 156 18.03 5.24 -1.86
N ASN A 157 17.94 6.49 -1.42
CA ASN A 157 19.02 7.48 -1.58
C ASN A 157 20.28 7.18 -0.74
N LYS A 158 20.16 6.43 0.36
CA LYS A 158 21.27 6.04 1.24
C LYS A 158 21.96 4.78 0.74
N HIS A 159 21.20 3.69 0.59
CA HIS A 159 21.78 2.40 0.20
C HIS A 159 21.92 2.21 -1.32
N LYS A 160 21.38 3.15 -2.14
CA LYS A 160 21.39 3.18 -3.62
C LYS A 160 20.72 1.97 -4.29
N CYS A 161 20.07 1.14 -3.52
CA CYS A 161 19.40 -0.06 -4.00
C CYS A 161 17.91 0.23 -4.20
N GLY A 162 17.34 -0.29 -5.28
CA GLY A 162 15.90 -0.21 -5.53
C GLY A 162 15.11 -1.40 -4.98
N CYS A 163 13.82 -1.41 -5.31
CA CYS A 163 12.97 -2.59 -5.17
C CYS A 163 13.41 -3.71 -6.13
N MET A 164 13.09 -4.96 -5.78
CA MET A 164 13.30 -6.12 -6.67
C MET A 164 12.61 -5.93 -8.03
N ASP A 165 13.06 -6.67 -9.03
CA ASP A 165 12.52 -6.62 -10.38
C ASP A 165 11.02 -6.97 -10.37
N GLY A 166 10.24 -6.22 -11.15
CA GLY A 166 8.77 -6.30 -11.14
C GLY A 166 8.09 -5.48 -10.05
N LEU A 167 8.84 -4.88 -9.12
CA LEU A 167 8.31 -4.01 -8.08
C LEU A 167 8.65 -2.54 -8.33
N GLU A 168 7.88 -1.65 -7.70
CA GLU A 168 8.11 -0.21 -7.68
C GLU A 168 7.91 0.35 -6.26
N CYS A 169 8.72 1.33 -5.88
CA CYS A 169 8.57 2.03 -4.61
C CYS A 169 7.40 3.01 -4.69
N ARG A 170 6.30 2.71 -4.02
CA ARG A 170 5.08 3.55 -4.03
C ARG A 170 4.63 3.88 -2.63
N GLN A 171 4.01 5.04 -2.48
CA GLN A 171 3.25 5.36 -1.28
C GLN A 171 1.96 4.56 -1.32
N THR A 172 1.80 3.64 -0.36
CA THR A 172 0.65 2.74 -0.28
C THR A 172 -0.41 3.25 0.68
N THR A 173 0.01 3.98 1.73
CA THR A 173 -0.90 4.58 2.71
C THR A 173 -0.20 5.69 3.49
N SER A 174 -0.90 6.30 4.45
CA SER A 174 -0.34 7.23 5.41
C SER A 174 -0.85 6.89 6.80
N ILE A 175 0.05 6.81 7.77
CA ILE A 175 -0.29 6.58 9.18
C ILE A 175 -0.01 7.84 9.99
N THR A 176 -0.87 8.15 10.94
CA THR A 176 -0.58 9.21 11.91
C THR A 176 0.02 8.56 13.14
N LEU A 177 1.31 8.80 13.38
CA LEU A 177 1.95 8.32 14.61
C LEU A 177 1.37 9.08 15.81
N PRO A 178 0.97 8.38 16.89
CA PRO A 178 0.29 9.00 18.03
C PRO A 178 1.15 10.07 18.73
N ILE A 179 2.47 9.96 18.65
CA ILE A 179 3.42 10.87 19.32
C ILE A 179 3.58 12.19 18.56
N VAL A 180 3.75 12.13 17.23
CA VAL A 180 4.11 13.30 16.42
C VAL A 180 2.86 13.96 15.82
N GLN A 181 1.74 13.25 15.74
CA GLN A 181 0.48 13.67 15.08
C GLN A 181 0.64 14.14 13.63
N VAL A 182 1.82 13.94 13.04
CA VAL A 182 2.12 14.23 11.64
C VAL A 182 1.86 12.97 10.82
N PRO A 183 1.16 13.07 9.67
CA PRO A 183 0.98 11.95 8.77
C PRO A 183 2.33 11.49 8.21
N PHE A 184 2.64 10.23 8.43
CA PHE A 184 3.80 9.54 7.90
C PHE A 184 3.36 8.66 6.73
N ALA A 185 3.73 9.06 5.52
CA ALA A 185 3.45 8.32 4.30
C ALA A 185 4.21 6.99 4.29
N ILE A 186 3.50 5.86 4.22
CA ILE A 186 4.06 4.51 4.07
C ILE A 186 4.49 4.30 2.62
N LYS A 187 5.80 4.21 2.36
CA LYS A 187 6.37 3.88 1.04
C LYS A 187 6.91 2.46 1.04
N GLN A 188 6.39 1.62 0.14
CA GLN A 188 6.72 0.21 0.05
C GLN A 188 7.01 -0.22 -1.39
N CYS A 189 7.79 -1.29 -1.55
CA CYS A 189 7.95 -1.97 -2.82
C CYS A 189 6.72 -2.83 -3.14
N VAL A 190 5.95 -2.44 -4.15
CA VAL A 190 4.72 -3.14 -4.56
C VAL A 190 4.79 -3.55 -6.03
N PRO A 191 4.04 -4.58 -6.46
CA PRO A 191 3.91 -4.94 -7.87
C PRO A 191 3.49 -3.75 -8.73
N LYS A 192 4.03 -3.67 -9.95
CA LYS A 192 3.74 -2.56 -10.88
C LYS A 192 2.29 -2.58 -11.36
N GLU A 193 1.66 -3.73 -11.41
CA GLU A 193 0.26 -3.93 -11.77
C GLU A 193 -0.72 -3.45 -10.68
N ASP A 194 -0.26 -3.29 -9.44
CA ASP A 194 -1.08 -2.72 -8.36
C ASP A 194 -1.17 -1.18 -8.44
N VAL A 195 -0.55 -0.57 -9.45
CA VAL A 195 -0.65 0.86 -9.71
C VAL A 195 -2.02 1.13 -10.34
N PRO A 196 -2.94 1.84 -9.65
CA PRO A 196 -4.07 2.39 -10.37
C PRO A 196 -3.51 3.34 -11.43
N ALA A 197 -3.89 3.13 -12.70
CA ALA A 197 -3.65 4.12 -13.74
C ALA A 197 -4.12 5.47 -13.21
N GLU A 198 -3.22 6.46 -13.23
CA GLU A 198 -3.39 7.78 -12.63
C GLU A 198 -4.85 8.28 -12.77
N MET A 199 -5.49 8.57 -11.63
CA MET A 199 -6.78 9.29 -11.57
C MET A 199 -6.56 10.78 -11.76
#